data_AF-A0A434RT55-F1
#
_entry.id   AF-A0A434RT55-F1
#
_cell.length_a   1.000
_cell.length_b   1.000
_cell.length_c   1.000
_cell.angle_alpha   90.00
_cell.angle_beta   90.00
_cell.angle_gamma   90.00
#
_symmetry.space_group_name_H-M   'P 1'
#
loop_
_entity.id
_entity.type
_entity.pdbx_description
1 polymer ?
#
loop_
_entity_poly.entity_id
_entity_poly.type
_entity_poly.pdbx_seq_one_letter_code
_entity_poly.pdbx_strand_id
1 'polypeptide(L)' 'MLITCPYCGPRDVIEFTYQGDGNRERPQ' A
#
# COMPACT_ATOMS: atom_id res chain seq x y z
N MET A 1 2.67 11.84 -5.07
CA MET A 1 3.40 10.57 -5.37
C MET A 1 2.38 9.60 -5.91
N LEU A 2 2.67 8.87 -6.98
CA LEU A 2 1.74 7.90 -7.58
C LEU A 2 2.03 6.49 -7.06
N ILE A 3 1.02 5.83 -6.49
CA ILE A 3 1.06 4.43 -6.06
C ILE A 3 0.19 3.62 -7.02
N THR A 4 0.75 2.56 -7.60
CA THR A 4 0.00 1.61 -8.44
C THR A 4 -0.77 0.62 -7.57
N CYS A 5 -2.08 0.82 -7.45
CA CYS A 5 -2.97 -0.15 -6.82
C CYS A 5 -3.33 -1.27 -7.81
N PRO A 6 -3.17 -2.56 -7.45
CA PRO A 6 -3.45 -3.68 -8.34
C PRO A 6 -4.94 -3.80 -8.73
N TYR A 7 -5.84 -3.16 -7.98
CA TYR A 7 -7.29 -3.20 -8.24
C TYR A 7 -7.83 -1.90 -8.84
N CYS A 8 -7.21 -0.76 -8.53
CA CYS A 8 -7.74 0.57 -8.86
C CYS A 8 -6.90 1.35 -9.88
N GLY A 9 -5.74 0.80 -10.30
CA GLY A 9 -4.76 1.48 -11.15
C GLY A 9 -3.87 2.48 -10.39
N PRO A 10 -3.19 3.40 -11.09
CA PRO A 10 -2.38 4.46 -10.48
C PRO A 10 -3.25 5.45 -9.71
N ARG A 11 -2.93 5.70 -8.44
CA ARG A 11 -3.66 6.59 -7.52
C ARG A 11 -2.72 7.48 -6.72
N ASP A 12 -3.23 8.60 -6.23
CA ASP A 12 -2.43 9.51 -5.41
C ASP A 12 -2.18 8.92 -4.01
N VAL A 13 -1.00 9.21 -3.45
CA VAL A 13 -0.59 8.75 -2.12
C VAL A 13 -1.60 9.10 -1.02
N ILE A 14 -2.37 10.18 -1.16
CA ILE A 14 -3.36 10.59 -0.15
C ILE A 14 -4.53 9.61 -0.01
N GLU A 15 -4.73 8.71 -0.98
CA GLU A 15 -5.76 7.66 -0.92
C GLU A 15 -5.33 6.46 -0.05
N PHE A 16 -4.06 6.38 0.38
CA PHE A 16 -3.51 5.22 1.07
C PHE A 16 -3.10 5.54 2.51
N THR A 17 -3.19 4.54 3.38
CA THR A 17 -2.63 4.60 4.74
C THR A 17 -1.35 3.79 4.80
N TYR A 18 -0.23 4.42 5.17
CA TYR A 18 1.05 3.72 5.33
C TYR A 18 1.05 2.89 6.62
N GLN A 19 1.25 1.57 6.49
CA GLN A 19 1.27 0.63 7.63
C GLN A 19 2.68 0.15 8.01
N GLY A 20 3.74 0.63 7.35
CA GLY A 20 5.11 0.22 7.62
C GLY A 20 5.65 -0.82 6.65
N ASP A 21 6.51 -1.70 7.15
CA ASP A 21 7.21 -2.72 6.36
C ASP A 21 6.29 -3.86 5.89
N GLY A 22 6.36 -4.19 4.60
CA GLY A 22 5.51 -5.21 3.97
C GLY A 22 6.02 -6.65 4.11
N ASN A 23 7.21 -6.87 4.66
CA ASN A 23 7.79 -8.21 4.88
C ASN A 23 7.51 -8.74 6.30
N ARG A 24 6.71 -8.03 7.11
CA ARG A 24 6.31 -8.49 8.43
C ARG A 24 5.38 -9.70 8.31
N GLU A 25 5.89 -10.87 8.68
CA GLU A 25 5.10 -12.09 8.75
C GLU A 25 4.02 -11.97 9.84
N ARG A 26 2.84 -12.53 9.55
CA ARG A 26 1.75 -12.62 10.52
C ARG A 26 2.17 -13.64 11.60
N PRO A 27 2.12 -13.30 12.90
CA PRO A 27 2.32 -14.29 13.97
C PRO A 27 1.33 -15.44 13.84
N GLN A 28 1.78 -16.67 14.10
CA GLN A 28 0.91 -17.85 14.19
C GLN A 28 0.07 -17.83 15.47
#